data_AF-A0A7W1PQN3-F1
#
_entry.id   AF-A0A7W1PQN3-F1
#
_cell.length_a   1.000
_cell.length_b   1.000
_cell.length_c   1.000
_cell.angle_alpha   90.00
_cell.angle_beta   90.00
_cell.angle_gamma   90.00
#
_symmetry.space_group_name_H-M   'P 1'
#
loop_
_entity.id
_entity.type
_entity.pdbx_description
1 polymer ?
#
loop_
_entity_poly.entity_id
_entity_poly.type
_entity_poly.pdbx_seq_one_letter_code
_entity_poly.pdbx_strand_id
1 'polypeptide(L)'
;MNVRDQLLVAAAQVYAEGGYHGATTRRIASAAGVNEITLFRHFGSKETLLREALARCQAESATPLPEEPRDPVSELTDWSRSHLRDLQVRAPLIRTCLGEFAERPDLVTPEISCPVRAVRALAAYLARLKQRKLAAISFDERVAATMLVGVLFSDAVGRDLVPDMYSGDPDEALTEYVALFLRGIGVDTSGDRGGA
;
A
#
# COMPACT_ATOMS: atom_id res chain seq x y z
N MET A 1 19.80 4.47 -12.99
CA MET A 1 19.45 3.60 -11.85
C MET A 1 20.75 3.22 -11.17
N ASN A 2 20.90 3.51 -9.87
CA ASN A 2 22.16 3.22 -9.15
C ASN A 2 22.20 1.74 -8.71
N VAL A 3 23.36 1.25 -8.26
CA VAL A 3 23.54 -0.15 -7.82
C VAL A 3 22.64 -0.51 -6.64
N ARG A 4 22.39 0.43 -5.72
CA ARG A 4 21.49 0.23 -4.59
C ARG A 4 20.06 -0.03 -5.07
N ASP A 5 19.58 0.76 -6.05
CA ASP A 5 18.26 0.61 -6.65
C ASP A 5 18.12 -0.74 -7.36
N GLN A 6 19.15 -1.15 -8.13
CA GLN A 6 19.17 -2.45 -8.81
C GLN A 6 19.06 -3.61 -7.82
N LEU A 7 19.78 -3.54 -6.71
CA LEU A 7 19.72 -4.53 -5.65
C LEU A 7 18.35 -4.58 -4.97
N LEU A 8 17.68 -3.43 -4.79
CA LEU A 8 16.34 -3.37 -4.19
C LEU A 8 15.27 -3.96 -5.13
N VAL A 9 15.34 -3.66 -6.43
CA VAL A 9 14.44 -4.25 -7.44
C VAL A 9 14.66 -5.77 -7.52
N ALA A 10 15.91 -6.21 -7.61
CA ALA A 10 16.25 -7.64 -7.63
C ALA A 10 15.82 -8.36 -6.34
N ALA A 11 16.00 -7.73 -5.17
CA ALA A 11 15.54 -8.28 -3.91
C ALA A 11 14.04 -8.49 -3.90
N ALA A 12 13.25 -7.47 -4.27
CA ALA A 12 11.80 -7.56 -4.31
C ALA A 12 11.31 -8.70 -5.20
N GLN A 13 11.92 -8.86 -6.39
CA GLN A 13 11.61 -9.96 -7.30
C GLN A 13 11.93 -11.33 -6.69
N VAL A 14 13.15 -11.50 -6.18
CA VAL A 14 13.60 -12.80 -5.66
C VAL A 14 12.83 -13.20 -4.39
N TYR A 15 12.46 -12.25 -3.53
CA TYR A 15 11.59 -12.49 -2.38
C TYR A 15 10.16 -12.86 -2.80
N ALA A 16 9.60 -12.22 -3.84
CA ALA A 16 8.28 -12.57 -4.35
C ALA A 16 8.23 -14.02 -4.87
N GLU A 17 9.31 -14.48 -5.52
CA GLU A 17 9.42 -15.84 -6.07
C GLU A 17 9.66 -16.92 -5.00
N GLY A 18 10.51 -16.64 -4.01
CA GLY A 18 11.05 -17.67 -3.10
C GLY A 18 10.78 -17.47 -1.62
N GLY A 19 10.09 -16.40 -1.24
CA GLY A 19 9.87 -16.02 0.16
C GLY A 19 11.18 -15.68 0.86
N TYR A 20 11.12 -15.59 2.19
CA TYR A 20 12.31 -15.23 2.97
C TYR A 20 13.42 -16.26 2.78
N HIS A 21 13.14 -17.55 2.95
CA HIS A 21 14.17 -18.59 2.85
C HIS A 21 14.76 -18.75 1.45
N GLY A 22 13.94 -18.73 0.39
CA GLY A 22 14.40 -18.93 -0.98
C GLY A 22 15.24 -17.76 -1.53
N ALA A 23 15.10 -16.55 -0.96
CA ALA A 23 15.79 -15.36 -1.43
C ALA A 23 17.21 -15.21 -0.86
N THR A 24 18.15 -16.04 -1.30
CA THR A 24 19.55 -15.93 -0.83
C THR A 24 20.22 -14.66 -1.36
N THR A 25 21.14 -14.08 -0.57
CA THR A 25 21.94 -12.90 -0.95
C THR A 25 22.68 -13.12 -2.27
N ARG A 26 23.17 -14.34 -2.53
CA ARG A 26 23.76 -14.75 -3.80
C ARG A 26 22.78 -14.67 -4.98
N ARG A 27 21.54 -15.16 -4.82
CA ARG A 27 20.50 -15.06 -5.87
C ARG A 27 20.17 -13.61 -6.16
N ILE A 28 20.02 -12.78 -5.12
CA ILE A 28 19.71 -11.36 -5.27
C ILE A 28 20.85 -10.61 -5.97
N ALA A 29 22.10 -10.82 -5.55
CA ALA A 29 23.26 -10.21 -6.19
C ALA A 29 23.38 -10.63 -7.67
N SER A 30 23.16 -11.91 -7.96
CA SER A 30 23.14 -12.43 -9.32
C SER A 30 22.04 -11.79 -10.17
N ALA A 31 20.83 -11.64 -9.63
CA ALA A 31 19.71 -11.00 -10.33
C ALA A 31 19.95 -9.50 -10.55
N ALA A 32 20.66 -8.83 -9.66
CA ALA A 32 21.09 -7.45 -9.82
C ALA A 32 22.33 -7.28 -10.72
N GLY A 33 22.96 -8.36 -11.17
CA GLY A 33 24.17 -8.30 -12.00
C GLY A 33 25.42 -7.82 -11.24
N VAL A 34 25.48 -8.02 -9.92
CA VAL A 34 26.60 -7.56 -9.07
C VAL A 34 27.19 -8.69 -8.24
N ASN A 35 28.37 -8.45 -7.66
CA ASN A 35 28.98 -9.36 -6.70
C ASN A 35 28.23 -9.30 -5.34
N GLU A 36 28.10 -10.44 -4.67
CA GLU A 36 27.50 -10.55 -3.33
C GLU A 36 28.18 -9.64 -2.28
N ILE A 37 29.50 -9.41 -2.40
CA ILE A 37 30.23 -8.45 -1.54
C ILE A 37 29.66 -7.03 -1.70
N THR A 38 29.26 -6.64 -2.90
CA THR A 38 28.65 -5.32 -3.18
C THR A 38 27.31 -5.19 -2.45
N LEU A 39 26.51 -6.26 -2.41
CA LEU A 39 25.26 -6.29 -1.64
C LEU A 39 25.53 -6.05 -0.15
N PHE A 40 26.46 -6.79 0.45
CA PHE A 40 26.80 -6.61 1.87
C PHE A 40 27.36 -5.21 2.17
N ARG A 41 28.14 -4.60 1.26
CA ARG A 41 28.60 -3.21 1.42
C ARG A 41 27.45 -2.21 1.46
N HIS A 42 26.38 -2.44 0.69
CA HIS A 42 25.25 -1.52 0.64
C HIS A 42 24.25 -1.72 1.79
N PHE A 43 23.97 -2.96 2.18
CA PHE A 43 22.85 -3.25 3.08
C PHE A 43 23.26 -3.92 4.39
N GLY A 44 24.48 -4.46 4.51
CA GLY A 44 24.97 -5.12 5.72
C GLY A 44 24.34 -6.49 6.00
N SER A 45 23.02 -6.62 5.89
CA SER A 45 22.29 -7.88 6.10
C SER A 45 21.15 -8.09 5.12
N LYS A 46 20.71 -9.35 5.02
CA LYS A 46 19.56 -9.76 4.21
C LYS A 46 18.25 -9.16 4.73
N GLU A 47 18.12 -9.05 6.05
CA GLU A 47 16.98 -8.43 6.73
C GLU A 47 16.88 -6.94 6.41
N THR A 48 18.01 -6.23 6.42
CA THR A 48 18.06 -4.81 6.06
C THR A 48 17.67 -4.61 4.59
N LEU A 49 18.17 -5.47 3.70
CA LEU A 49 17.79 -5.46 2.29
C LEU A 49 16.29 -5.72 2.09
N LEU A 50 15.70 -6.68 2.79
CA LEU A 50 14.26 -6.94 2.74
C LEU A 50 13.46 -5.72 3.19
N ARG A 51 13.81 -5.18 4.36
CA ARG A 51 13.15 -4.01 4.95
C ARG A 51 13.19 -2.82 4.02
N GLU A 52 14.34 -2.56 3.40
CA GLU A 52 14.48 -1.47 2.42
C GLU A 52 13.77 -1.77 1.11
N ALA A 53 13.72 -3.02 0.64
CA ALA A 53 12.97 -3.38 -0.56
C ALA A 53 11.46 -3.14 -0.36
N LEU A 54 10.93 -3.51 0.82
CA LEU A 54 9.55 -3.23 1.22
C LEU A 54 9.27 -1.72 1.38
N ALA A 55 10.26 -0.95 1.86
CA ALA A 55 10.14 0.50 2.03
C ALA A 55 10.23 1.27 0.71
N ARG A 56 11.16 0.91 -0.18
CA ARG A 56 11.45 1.61 -1.44
C ARG A 56 10.21 1.71 -2.31
N CYS A 57 9.49 0.61 -2.47
CA CYS A 57 8.33 0.60 -3.36
C CYS A 57 7.26 1.63 -2.97
N GLN A 58 7.28 2.16 -1.73
CA GLN A 58 6.30 3.15 -1.21
C GLN A 58 6.63 4.62 -1.51
N ALA A 59 7.89 4.96 -1.82
CA ALA A 59 8.30 6.36 -1.95
C ALA A 59 8.00 6.95 -3.34
N GLU A 60 7.80 6.11 -4.35
CA GLU A 60 7.81 6.53 -5.76
C GLU A 60 6.40 6.73 -6.35
N SER A 61 5.32 6.27 -5.70
CA SER A 61 4.06 6.02 -6.44
C SER A 61 2.74 6.50 -5.83
N ALA A 62 2.71 7.00 -4.59
CA ALA A 62 1.45 7.44 -3.96
C ALA A 62 1.10 8.89 -4.34
N THR A 63 -0.01 9.09 -5.06
CA THR A 63 -0.64 10.42 -5.19
C THR A 63 -0.88 10.98 -3.79
N PRO A 64 -0.29 12.12 -3.39
CA PRO A 64 -0.44 12.62 -2.03
C PRO A 64 -1.86 13.17 -1.79
N LEU A 65 -2.41 12.93 -0.60
CA LEU A 65 -3.65 13.58 -0.16
C LEU A 65 -3.39 15.06 0.11
N PRO A 66 -4.25 15.98 -0.37
CA PRO A 66 -4.02 17.41 -0.24
C PRO A 66 -4.08 17.90 1.21
N GLU A 67 -3.36 18.97 1.50
CA GLU A 67 -3.44 19.70 2.78
C GLU A 67 -4.74 20.49 2.92
N GLU A 68 -5.34 20.84 1.79
CA GLU A 68 -6.60 21.56 1.72
C GLU A 68 -7.62 20.76 0.93
N PRO A 69 -8.45 19.92 1.59
CA PRO A 69 -9.47 19.15 0.90
C PRO A 69 -10.51 20.06 0.23
N ARG A 70 -10.81 19.80 -1.04
CA ARG A 70 -11.80 20.55 -1.84
C ARG A 70 -12.83 19.63 -2.46
N ASP A 71 -12.38 18.53 -3.04
CA ASP A 71 -13.23 17.50 -3.65
C ASP A 71 -12.87 16.14 -3.07
N PRO A 72 -13.50 15.75 -1.94
CA PRO A 72 -13.15 14.50 -1.28
C PRO A 72 -13.44 13.26 -2.11
N VAL A 73 -14.34 13.36 -3.09
CA VAL A 73 -14.68 12.25 -4.00
C VAL A 73 -13.51 12.00 -4.94
N SER A 74 -13.07 13.01 -5.70
CA SER A 74 -11.93 12.86 -6.61
C SER A 74 -10.64 12.56 -5.84
N GLU A 75 -10.38 13.28 -4.75
CA GLU A 75 -9.14 13.18 -3.98
C GLU A 75 -8.95 11.77 -3.38
N LEU A 76 -9.99 11.20 -2.76
CA LEU A 76 -9.91 9.84 -2.22
C LEU A 76 -9.93 8.77 -3.31
N THR A 77 -10.62 9.01 -4.43
CA THR A 77 -10.62 8.06 -5.55
C THR A 77 -9.23 7.94 -6.16
N ASP A 78 -8.56 9.06 -6.42
CA ASP A 78 -7.23 9.07 -7.01
C ASP A 78 -6.17 8.52 -6.07
N TRP A 79 -6.23 8.89 -4.79
CA TRP A 79 -5.38 8.31 -3.76
C TRP A 79 -5.58 6.80 -3.63
N SER A 80 -6.84 6.33 -3.56
CA SER A 80 -7.15 4.90 -3.40
C SER A 80 -6.71 4.10 -4.62
N ARG A 81 -6.88 4.62 -5.83
CA ARG A 81 -6.44 3.96 -7.08
C ARG A 81 -4.92 3.80 -7.12
N SER A 82 -4.19 4.87 -6.80
CA SER A 82 -2.74 4.87 -6.70
C SER A 82 -2.27 3.87 -5.63
N HIS A 83 -2.90 3.88 -4.46
CA HIS A 83 -2.59 2.96 -3.38
C HIS A 83 -2.88 1.49 -3.72
N LEU A 84 -4.00 1.20 -4.37
CA LEU A 84 -4.37 -0.15 -4.79
C LEU A 84 -3.38 -0.70 -5.81
N ARG A 85 -3.02 0.08 -6.84
CA ARG A 85 -2.01 -0.31 -7.83
C ARG A 85 -0.67 -0.64 -7.18
N ASP A 86 -0.24 0.18 -6.23
CA ASP A 86 0.97 -0.06 -5.45
C ASP A 86 0.93 -1.35 -4.66
N LEU A 87 -0.21 -1.65 -4.05
CA LEU A 87 -0.42 -2.90 -3.32
C LEU A 87 -0.43 -4.10 -4.26
N GLN A 88 -1.08 -4.01 -5.43
CA GLN A 88 -1.14 -5.08 -6.42
C GLN A 88 0.26 -5.44 -6.94
N VAL A 89 1.11 -4.44 -7.25
CA VAL A 89 2.51 -4.68 -7.65
C VAL A 89 3.28 -5.45 -6.57
N ARG A 90 2.94 -5.24 -5.28
CA ARG A 90 3.62 -5.87 -4.14
C ARG A 90 2.92 -7.12 -3.62
N ALA A 91 1.70 -7.42 -4.08
CA ALA A 91 0.89 -8.51 -3.57
C ALA A 91 1.62 -9.87 -3.61
N PRO A 92 2.39 -10.23 -4.66
CA PRO A 92 3.18 -11.46 -4.65
C PRO A 92 4.20 -11.49 -3.50
N LEU A 93 4.96 -10.41 -3.30
CA LEU A 93 5.93 -10.29 -2.21
C LEU A 93 5.26 -10.37 -0.84
N ILE A 94 4.15 -9.66 -0.65
CA ILE A 94 3.38 -9.65 0.59
C ILE A 94 2.86 -11.06 0.89
N ARG A 95 2.25 -11.73 -0.09
CA ARG A 95 1.72 -13.10 0.07
C ARG A 95 2.82 -14.08 0.48
N THR A 96 3.94 -14.08 -0.22
CA THR A 96 5.02 -15.03 0.04
C THR A 96 5.74 -14.75 1.37
N CYS A 97 5.74 -13.50 1.85
CA CYS A 97 6.39 -13.13 3.12
C CYS A 97 5.42 -13.01 4.31
N LEU A 98 4.10 -13.15 4.13
CA LEU A 98 3.13 -12.86 5.19
C LEU A 98 3.32 -13.76 6.43
N GLY A 99 3.52 -15.07 6.22
CA GLY A 99 3.79 -16.01 7.32
C GLY A 99 5.11 -15.73 8.03
N GLU A 100 6.14 -15.36 7.25
CA GLU A 100 7.48 -15.01 7.77
C GLU A 100 7.43 -13.75 8.65
N PHE A 101 6.58 -12.77 8.33
CA PHE A 101 6.39 -11.59 9.17
C PHE A 101 5.73 -11.91 10.50
N ALA A 102 4.87 -12.94 10.55
CA ALA A 102 4.28 -13.40 11.80
C ALA A 102 5.32 -14.09 12.70
N GLU A 103 6.26 -14.83 12.12
CA GLU A 103 7.35 -15.48 12.85
C GLU A 103 8.49 -14.52 13.23
N ARG A 104 8.72 -13.48 12.42
CA ARG A 104 9.79 -12.49 12.61
C ARG A 104 9.27 -11.05 12.53
N PRO A 105 8.58 -10.58 13.59
CA PRO A 105 7.97 -9.25 13.60
C PRO A 105 8.99 -8.10 13.51
N ASP A 106 10.27 -8.34 13.81
CA ASP A 106 11.36 -7.36 13.71
C ASP A 106 11.68 -6.94 12.26
N LEU A 107 11.19 -7.70 11.27
CA LEU A 107 11.30 -7.35 9.86
C LEU A 107 10.33 -6.24 9.45
N VAL A 108 9.21 -6.08 10.17
CA VAL A 108 8.16 -5.10 9.88
C VAL A 108 8.08 -4.11 11.02
N THR A 109 8.79 -2.99 10.90
CA THR A 109 8.66 -1.89 11.87
C THR A 109 7.56 -0.92 11.42
N PRO A 110 6.95 -0.14 12.34
CA PRO A 110 5.95 0.86 11.98
C PRO A 110 6.41 1.89 10.95
N GLU A 111 7.72 2.17 10.90
CA GLU A 111 8.34 3.11 9.97
C GLU A 111 8.40 2.56 8.54
N ILE A 112 8.45 1.24 8.39
CA ILE A 112 8.50 0.53 7.11
C ILE A 112 7.14 -0.08 6.73
N SER A 113 6.22 -0.24 7.69
CA SER A 113 4.90 -0.82 7.48
C SER A 113 4.02 0.07 6.60
N CYS A 114 3.85 -0.33 5.34
CA CYS A 114 3.04 0.36 4.35
C CYS A 114 1.61 0.65 4.82
N PRO A 115 0.87 -0.32 5.42
CA PRO A 115 -0.47 -0.06 5.94
C PRO A 115 -0.48 1.03 7.03
N VAL A 116 0.51 1.04 7.92
CA VAL A 116 0.58 2.03 9.02
C VAL A 116 0.77 3.44 8.47
N ARG A 117 1.63 3.63 7.47
CA ARG A 117 1.84 4.94 6.83
C ARG A 117 0.59 5.41 6.08
N ALA A 118 -0.04 4.53 5.30
CA ALA A 118 -1.27 4.84 4.58
C ALA A 118 -2.40 5.24 5.54
N VAL A 119 -2.60 4.49 6.63
CA VAL A 119 -3.58 4.81 7.68
C VAL A 119 -3.30 6.16 8.32
N ARG A 120 -2.03 6.48 8.63
CA ARG A 120 -1.66 7.79 9.20
C ARG A 120 -1.95 8.94 8.25
N ALA A 121 -1.60 8.80 6.96
CA ALA A 121 -1.85 9.83 5.95
C ALA A 121 -3.34 10.07 5.75
N LEU A 122 -4.13 9.00 5.61
CA LEU A 122 -5.58 9.08 5.45
C LEU A 122 -6.25 9.64 6.70
N ALA A 123 -5.88 9.19 7.90
CA ALA A 123 -6.43 9.74 9.15
C ALA A 123 -6.18 11.25 9.30
N ALA A 124 -4.99 11.73 8.91
CA ALA A 124 -4.68 13.15 8.90
C ALA A 124 -5.56 13.93 7.90
N TYR A 125 -5.82 13.36 6.73
CA TYR A 125 -6.73 13.92 5.74
C TYR A 125 -8.18 13.95 6.23
N LEU A 126 -8.67 12.88 6.87
CA LEU A 126 -10.02 12.83 7.45
C LEU A 126 -10.22 13.87 8.56
N ALA A 127 -9.18 14.13 9.37
CA ALA A 127 -9.21 15.21 10.35
C ALA A 127 -9.39 16.58 9.69
N ARG A 128 -8.75 16.82 8.53
CA ARG A 128 -8.92 18.05 7.74
C ARG A 128 -10.34 18.17 7.16
N LEU A 129 -10.94 17.08 6.70
CA LEU A 129 -12.34 17.06 6.24
C LEU A 129 -13.30 17.51 7.35
N LYS A 130 -13.11 17.00 8.57
CA LYS A 130 -13.91 17.40 9.74
C LYS A 130 -13.73 18.87 10.09
N GLN A 131 -12.50 19.36 10.11
CA GLN A 131 -12.21 20.78 10.39
C GLN A 131 -12.89 21.70 9.37
N ARG A 132 -12.99 21.27 8.11
CA ARG A 132 -13.69 21.99 7.03
C ARG A 132 -15.20 21.74 6.98
N LYS A 133 -15.74 20.89 7.85
CA LYS A 133 -17.17 20.48 7.87
C LYS A 133 -17.63 19.84 6.56
N LEU A 134 -16.72 19.17 5.85
CA LEU A 134 -17.03 18.40 4.64
C LEU A 134 -17.54 16.99 4.96
N ALA A 135 -17.36 16.52 6.20
CA ALA A 135 -17.87 15.27 6.72
C ALA A 135 -18.85 15.55 7.88
N ALA A 136 -20.08 15.05 7.78
CA ALA A 136 -21.19 15.42 8.67
C ALA A 136 -21.39 14.46 9.86
N ILE A 137 -20.68 13.33 9.92
CA ILE A 137 -20.86 12.29 10.94
C ILE A 137 -19.65 12.26 11.90
N SER A 138 -19.90 11.92 13.16
CA SER A 138 -18.84 11.64 14.14
C SER A 138 -18.29 10.22 13.94
N PHE A 139 -16.97 10.10 13.76
CA PHE A 139 -16.24 8.83 13.63
C PHE A 139 -14.82 8.98 14.21
N ASP A 140 -14.11 7.90 14.46
CA ASP A 140 -12.67 7.96 14.75
C ASP A 140 -11.88 7.94 13.41
N GLU A 141 -10.98 8.90 13.20
CA GLU A 141 -10.26 9.06 11.94
C GLU A 141 -9.36 7.86 11.64
N ARG A 142 -8.74 7.26 12.66
CA ARG A 142 -7.87 6.09 12.46
C ARG A 142 -8.70 4.86 12.15
N VAL A 143 -9.82 4.65 12.84
CA VAL A 143 -10.72 3.52 12.55
C VAL A 143 -11.25 3.59 11.12
N ALA A 144 -11.76 4.76 10.71
CA ALA A 144 -12.22 4.98 9.34
C ALA A 144 -11.08 4.75 8.32
N ALA A 145 -9.89 5.30 8.59
CA ALA A 145 -8.74 5.09 7.72
C ALA A 145 -8.32 3.61 7.62
N THR A 146 -8.37 2.87 8.73
CA THR A 146 -8.10 1.42 8.75
C THR A 146 -9.13 0.64 7.92
N MET A 147 -10.40 1.04 7.91
CA MET A 147 -11.42 0.38 7.07
C MET A 147 -11.10 0.52 5.58
N LEU A 148 -10.83 1.74 5.10
CA LEU A 148 -10.53 1.96 3.68
C LEU A 148 -9.19 1.32 3.28
N VAL A 149 -8.12 1.53 4.06
CA VAL A 149 -6.83 0.89 3.78
C VAL A 149 -6.95 -0.64 3.83
N GLY A 150 -7.75 -1.16 4.77
CA GLY A 150 -7.97 -2.59 4.95
C GLY A 150 -8.65 -3.24 3.75
N VAL A 151 -9.72 -2.65 3.20
CA VAL A 151 -10.38 -3.21 2.02
C VAL A 151 -9.48 -3.14 0.78
N LEU A 152 -8.73 -2.05 0.60
CA LEU A 152 -7.77 -1.94 -0.51
C LEU A 152 -6.64 -2.98 -0.40
N PHE A 153 -6.13 -3.21 0.81
CA PHE A 153 -5.15 -4.27 1.08
C PHE A 153 -5.73 -5.67 0.80
N SER A 154 -6.93 -5.93 1.32
CA SER A 154 -7.60 -7.23 1.13
C SER A 154 -7.81 -7.52 -0.35
N ASP A 155 -8.31 -6.55 -1.11
CA ASP A 155 -8.55 -6.68 -2.55
C ASP A 155 -7.25 -6.97 -3.30
N ALA A 156 -6.23 -6.11 -3.15
CA ALA A 156 -4.95 -6.26 -3.83
C ALA A 156 -4.27 -7.61 -3.57
N VAL A 157 -4.36 -8.12 -2.34
CA VAL A 157 -3.68 -9.36 -1.93
C VAL A 157 -4.54 -10.60 -2.22
N GLY A 158 -5.86 -10.46 -2.12
CA GLY A 158 -6.80 -11.56 -2.07
C GLY A 158 -7.51 -11.85 -3.39
N ARG A 159 -7.66 -10.88 -4.29
CA ARG A 159 -8.48 -11.04 -5.50
C ARG A 159 -8.04 -12.19 -6.39
N ASP A 160 -6.73 -12.38 -6.58
CA ASP A 160 -6.19 -13.50 -7.36
C ASP A 160 -6.31 -14.86 -6.62
N LEU A 161 -6.43 -14.84 -5.29
CA LEU A 161 -6.46 -16.04 -4.46
C LEU A 161 -7.88 -16.55 -4.24
N VAL A 162 -8.85 -15.64 -4.08
CA VAL A 162 -10.24 -15.93 -3.74
C VAL A 162 -11.15 -15.04 -4.60
N PRO A 163 -11.18 -15.24 -5.93
CA PRO A 163 -11.86 -14.33 -6.85
C PRO A 163 -13.36 -14.18 -6.54
N ASP A 164 -14.01 -15.24 -6.08
CA ASP A 164 -15.44 -15.24 -5.74
C ASP A 164 -15.79 -14.34 -4.53
N MET A 165 -14.80 -13.91 -3.74
CA MET A 165 -14.98 -12.96 -2.64
C MET A 165 -15.17 -11.52 -3.16
N TYR A 166 -14.69 -11.22 -4.37
CA TYR A 166 -14.63 -9.85 -4.91
C TYR A 166 -15.53 -9.71 -6.13
N SER A 167 -16.45 -8.76 -6.09
CA SER A 167 -17.38 -8.49 -7.18
C SER A 167 -16.81 -7.47 -8.18
N GLY A 168 -17.16 -7.64 -9.46
CA GLY A 168 -16.88 -6.66 -10.51
C GLY A 168 -15.40 -6.53 -10.88
N ASP A 169 -15.14 -5.64 -11.84
CA ASP A 169 -13.77 -5.25 -12.21
C ASP A 169 -13.07 -4.50 -11.05
N PRO A 170 -11.75 -4.63 -10.86
CA PRO A 170 -11.03 -3.93 -9.80
C PRO A 170 -11.25 -2.41 -9.76
N ASP A 171 -11.34 -1.73 -10.91
CA ASP A 171 -11.54 -0.28 -10.96
C ASP A 171 -12.99 0.12 -10.59
N GLU A 172 -13.97 -0.72 -10.94
CA GLU A 172 -15.37 -0.55 -10.51
C GLU A 172 -15.52 -0.77 -9.01
N ALA A 173 -14.94 -1.85 -8.49
CA ALA A 173 -14.95 -2.18 -7.07
C ALA A 173 -14.30 -1.08 -6.22
N LEU A 174 -13.15 -0.56 -6.66
CA LEU A 174 -12.48 0.59 -6.02
C LEU A 174 -13.42 1.79 -5.90
N THR A 175 -14.11 2.14 -7.00
CA THR A 175 -15.02 3.29 -7.02
C THR A 175 -16.15 3.10 -6.02
N GLU A 176 -16.71 1.88 -5.91
CA GLU A 176 -17.76 1.58 -4.93
C GLU A 176 -17.22 1.56 -3.49
N TYR A 177 -16.00 1.07 -3.25
CA TYR A 177 -15.35 1.15 -1.92
C TYR A 177 -15.24 2.59 -1.44
N VAL A 178 -14.76 3.48 -2.29
CA VAL A 178 -14.62 4.91 -1.98
C VAL A 178 -15.99 5.55 -1.78
N ALA A 179 -16.97 5.25 -2.64
CA ALA A 179 -18.33 5.77 -2.51
C ALA A 179 -19.01 5.33 -1.20
N LEU A 180 -18.93 4.04 -0.84
CA LEU A 180 -19.44 3.50 0.42
C LEU A 180 -18.75 4.14 1.63
N PHE A 181 -17.43 4.30 1.55
CA PHE A 181 -16.64 4.93 2.60
C PHE A 181 -17.05 6.39 2.81
N LEU A 182 -17.12 7.19 1.74
CA LEU A 182 -17.52 8.60 1.77
C LEU A 182 -18.93 8.79 2.35
N ARG A 183 -19.90 7.95 1.93
CA ARG A 183 -21.24 7.92 2.53
C ARG A 183 -21.19 7.60 4.02
N GLY A 184 -20.36 6.62 4.41
CA GLY A 184 -20.21 6.19 5.81
C GLY A 184 -19.63 7.27 6.74
N ILE A 185 -18.80 8.18 6.22
CA ILE A 185 -18.28 9.34 6.96
C ILE A 185 -19.14 10.60 6.81
N GLY A 186 -20.23 10.54 6.04
CA GLY A 186 -21.17 11.64 5.85
C GLY A 186 -20.67 12.76 4.94
N VAL A 187 -19.87 12.43 3.92
CA VAL A 187 -19.56 13.34 2.82
C VAL A 187 -20.73 13.32 1.83
N ASP A 188 -21.17 14.49 1.36
CA ASP A 188 -22.20 14.56 0.33
C ASP A 188 -21.63 14.12 -1.02
N THR A 189 -22.03 12.93 -1.47
CA THR A 189 -21.66 12.38 -2.77
C THR A 189 -22.69 12.72 -3.85
N SER A 190 -23.69 13.56 -3.54
CA SER A 190 -24.86 13.81 -4.40
C SER A 190 -24.62 14.90 -5.46
N GLY A 191 -23.39 15.39 -5.60
CA GLY A 191 -23.02 16.44 -6.55
C GLY A 191 -23.05 16.08 -8.04
N ASP A 192 -23.34 14.82 -8.40
CA ASP A 192 -23.34 14.37 -9.81
C ASP A 192 -24.56 13.50 -10.20
N ARG A 193 -25.72 13.77 -9.59
CA ARG A 193 -27.01 13.35 -10.15
C ARG A 193 -27.91 14.56 -10.42
N GLY A 194 -27.41 15.47 -11.26
CA GLY A 194 -28.16 16.62 -11.75
C GLY A 194 -28.32 16.55 -13.27
N GLY A 195 -29.44 16.01 -13.74
CA GLY A 195 -29.85 16.13 -15.15
C GLY A 195 -30.74 14.98 -15.61
N ALA A 196 -32.04 15.29 -15.72
CA ALA A 196 -33.10 14.43 -16.24
C ALA A 196 -32.87 13.97 -17.69
#